data_AF-A0A0M3D4X5-F1
#
_entry.id   AF-A0A0M3D4X5-F1
#
_cell.length_a   1.000
_cell.length_b   1.000
_cell.length_c   1.000
_cell.angle_alpha   90.00
_cell.angle_beta   90.00
_cell.angle_gamma   90.00
#
_symmetry.space_group_name_H-M   'P 1'
#
loop_
_entity.id
_entity.type
_entity.pdbx_description
1 polymer ?
#
loop_
_entity_poly.entity_id
_entity_poly.type
_entity_poly.pdbx_seq_one_letter_code
_entity_poly.pdbx_strand_id
1 'polypeptide(L)'
;MRTIDDSASFDQAVEEIFRQLHDLALANPLQAASVTKGRVRFIGGTLRVDSGGRVEIVGTLEIDGSTTVTGAFHLAATSDWSIDGDGNIAGDVTITGNFNVSGGGKITAGNVTIEPNKITVAGGSSPATLQDGKLSFGTGGAVEADTSVGGARMVAGDAVVNVGSTASVRKGNASVVAGPLGVDINAAALRLLINAPVTLSAGLIPTVSGTGLPPNVLMITSGGALRRTA
;
A
#
# COMPACT_ATOMS: atom_id res chain seq x y z
N MET A 1 29.71 51.85 82.60
CA MET A 1 28.24 51.78 82.71
C MET A 1 27.68 52.08 81.32
N ARG A 2 27.50 51.03 80.51
CA ARG A 2 27.00 51.14 79.13
C ARG A 2 25.49 51.13 79.27
N THR A 3 24.88 52.32 79.32
CA THR A 3 23.43 52.48 79.16
C THR A 3 23.13 51.93 77.78
N ILE A 4 22.54 50.74 77.77
CA ILE A 4 22.07 50.09 76.56
C ILE A 4 20.93 51.00 76.08
N ASP A 5 21.10 51.55 74.89
CA ASP A 5 20.11 52.33 74.16
C ASP A 5 19.02 51.36 73.65
N ASP A 6 18.34 50.72 74.61
CA ASP A 6 17.39 49.61 74.37
C ASP A 6 16.08 50.09 73.76
N SER A 7 15.75 51.39 73.89
CA SER A 7 14.55 51.96 73.28
C SER A 7 14.71 52.19 71.78
N ALA A 8 15.87 52.68 71.34
CA ALA A 8 16.14 52.89 69.91
C ALA A 8 16.27 51.57 69.14
N SER A 9 16.83 50.53 69.78
CA SER A 9 16.88 49.18 69.21
C SER A 9 15.51 48.52 69.18
N PHE A 10 14.66 48.77 70.17
CA PHE A 10 13.27 48.29 70.23
C PHE A 10 12.39 48.93 69.15
N ASP A 11 12.46 50.26 68.97
CA ASP A 11 11.67 50.96 67.96
C ASP A 11 12.06 50.54 66.54
N GLN A 12 13.36 50.35 66.27
CA GLN A 12 13.83 49.79 65.00
C GLN A 12 13.35 48.35 64.77
N ALA A 13 13.33 47.53 65.82
CA ALA A 13 12.81 46.16 65.74
C ALA A 13 11.30 46.13 65.45
N VAL A 14 10.53 47.04 66.06
CA VAL A 14 9.08 47.16 65.82
C VAL A 14 8.79 47.64 64.39
N GLU A 15 9.53 48.62 63.89
CA GLU A 15 9.36 49.10 62.50
C GLU A 15 9.73 48.04 61.45
N GLU A 16 10.76 47.24 61.72
CA GLU A 16 11.13 46.09 60.88
C GLU A 16 10.07 45.00 60.91
N ILE A 17 9.49 44.71 62.09
CA ILE A 17 8.36 43.77 62.21
C ILE A 17 7.16 44.27 61.42
N PHE A 18 6.80 45.56 61.51
CA PHE A 18 5.69 46.11 60.73
C PHE A 18 5.95 46.06 59.23
N ARG A 19 7.19 46.28 58.77
CA ARG A 19 7.55 46.08 57.36
C ARG A 19 7.40 44.63 56.93
N GLN A 20 7.94 43.68 57.69
CA GLN A 20 7.80 42.25 57.38
C GLN A 20 6.34 41.80 57.38
N LEU A 21 5.52 42.31 58.31
CA LEU A 21 4.11 41.97 58.42
C LEU A 21 3.30 42.63 57.30
N HIS A 22 3.66 43.83 56.87
CA HIS A 22 3.09 44.50 55.70
C HIS A 22 3.42 43.73 54.41
N ASP A 23 4.67 43.30 54.26
CA ASP A 23 5.11 42.49 53.12
C ASP A 23 4.42 41.12 53.11
N LEU A 24 4.23 40.51 54.28
CA LEU A 24 3.47 39.25 54.40
C LEU A 24 1.98 39.43 54.12
N ALA A 25 1.40 40.57 54.53
CA ALA A 25 0.00 40.91 54.29
C ALA A 25 -0.29 41.22 52.81
N LEU A 26 0.72 41.72 52.07
CA LEU A 26 0.62 41.99 50.64
C LEU A 26 1.14 40.84 49.76
N ALA A 27 1.92 39.91 50.33
CA ALA A 27 2.44 38.78 49.59
C ALA A 27 1.30 37.86 49.13
N ASN A 28 1.35 37.47 47.85
CA ASN A 28 0.52 36.36 47.39
C ASN A 28 1.13 35.07 47.92
N PRO A 29 0.45 34.34 48.82
CA PRO A 29 1.00 33.16 49.48
C PRO A 29 1.35 32.03 48.49
N LEU A 30 0.87 32.10 47.24
CA LEU A 30 1.14 31.11 46.20
C LEU A 30 2.20 31.53 45.18
N GLN A 31 2.77 32.74 45.28
CA GLN A 31 3.73 33.24 44.29
C GLN A 31 5.00 32.38 44.19
N ALA A 32 5.41 31.74 45.27
CA ALA A 32 6.57 30.84 45.33
C ALA A 32 6.26 29.52 46.05
N ALA A 33 5.00 29.06 45.99
CA ALA A 33 4.61 27.81 46.62
C ALA A 33 5.21 26.61 45.86
N SER A 34 5.71 25.62 46.60
CA SER A 34 6.23 24.36 46.07
C SER A 34 5.59 23.17 46.78
N VAL A 35 5.27 22.12 46.02
CA VAL A 35 4.73 20.86 46.53
C VAL A 35 5.68 19.74 46.09
N THR A 36 6.60 19.34 46.96
CA THR A 36 7.63 18.32 46.64
C THR A 36 7.13 16.89 46.82
N LYS A 37 6.21 16.67 47.77
CA LYS A 37 5.62 15.35 48.08
C LYS A 37 4.17 15.57 48.48
N GLY A 38 3.25 15.23 47.58
CA GLY A 38 1.83 15.43 47.82
C GLY A 38 1.01 15.35 46.54
N ARG A 39 -0.30 15.57 46.70
CA ARG A 39 -1.25 15.67 45.60
C ARG A 39 -1.81 17.07 45.57
N VAL A 40 -1.70 17.73 44.42
CA VAL A 40 -2.47 18.94 44.14
C VAL A 40 -3.79 18.52 43.49
N ARG A 41 -4.91 19.06 43.97
CA ARG A 41 -6.23 18.83 43.40
C ARG A 41 -6.91 20.16 43.12
N PHE A 42 -7.34 20.36 41.89
CA PHE A 42 -8.21 21.46 41.49
C PHE A 42 -9.64 20.94 41.40
N ILE A 43 -10.60 21.61 42.02
CA ILE A 43 -12.02 21.22 42.00
C ILE A 43 -12.79 22.27 41.20
N GLY A 44 -13.21 21.92 39.99
CA GLY A 44 -13.82 22.87 39.05
C GLY A 44 -12.81 23.89 38.48
N GLY A 45 -13.23 24.62 37.45
CA GLY A 45 -12.40 25.62 36.77
C GLY A 45 -11.33 25.03 35.84
N THR A 46 -10.35 25.86 35.47
CA THR A 46 -9.26 25.49 34.55
C THR A 46 -7.90 25.77 35.20
N LEU A 47 -6.94 24.86 35.04
CA LEU A 47 -5.53 25.18 35.27
C LEU A 47 -5.00 25.95 34.07
N ARG A 48 -4.66 27.23 34.24
CA ARG A 48 -4.07 28.07 33.20
C ARG A 48 -2.58 28.26 33.47
N VAL A 49 -1.77 28.05 32.44
CA VAL A 49 -0.35 28.40 32.41
C VAL A 49 -0.17 29.41 31.28
N ASP A 50 0.34 30.59 31.58
CA ASP A 50 0.49 31.67 30.60
C ASP A 50 1.88 32.33 30.66
N SER A 51 2.07 33.38 29.87
CA SER A 51 3.28 34.23 29.90
C SER A 51 4.59 33.46 29.70
N GLY A 52 4.55 32.39 28.88
CA GLY A 52 5.71 31.53 28.61
C GLY A 52 5.98 30.46 29.67
N GLY A 53 5.07 30.26 30.63
CA GLY A 53 5.16 29.16 31.58
C GLY A 53 5.19 27.79 30.89
N ARG A 54 5.96 26.85 31.45
CA ARG A 54 6.13 25.48 30.95
C ARG A 54 5.61 24.49 31.99
N VAL A 55 4.86 23.49 31.52
CA VAL A 55 4.56 22.29 32.30
C VAL A 55 5.56 21.21 31.90
N GLU A 56 6.25 20.65 32.89
CA GLU A 56 7.11 19.48 32.72
C GLU A 56 6.54 18.31 33.50
N ILE A 57 6.43 17.16 32.84
CA ILE A 57 5.90 15.94 33.43
C ILE A 57 7.00 14.90 33.34
N VAL A 58 7.52 14.51 34.50
CA VAL A 58 8.44 13.38 34.62
C VAL A 58 7.63 12.20 35.12
N GLY A 59 7.40 11.22 34.24
CA GLY A 59 6.53 10.08 34.49
C GLY A 59 5.35 10.05 33.51
N THR A 60 4.17 9.67 34.01
CA THR A 60 2.97 9.47 33.19
C THR A 60 2.04 10.67 33.26
N LEU A 61 1.54 11.12 32.11
CA LEU A 61 0.36 11.96 31.99
C LEU A 61 -0.82 11.07 31.58
N GLU A 62 -1.82 10.96 32.43
CA GLU A 62 -3.10 10.31 32.11
C GLU A 62 -4.17 11.39 31.94
N ILE A 63 -4.95 11.29 30.87
CA ILE A 63 -6.04 12.22 30.56
C ILE A 63 -7.30 11.41 30.35
N ASP A 64 -8.26 11.57 31.26
CA ASP A 64 -9.61 11.05 31.12
C ASP A 64 -10.50 12.14 30.50
N GLY A 65 -10.75 12.02 29.19
CA GLY A 65 -11.52 12.96 28.40
C GLY A 65 -10.82 13.43 27.13
N SER A 66 -11.36 14.48 26.51
CA SER A 66 -10.81 15.04 25.27
C SER A 66 -9.65 16.00 25.53
N THR A 67 -8.62 15.94 24.69
CA THR A 67 -7.54 16.94 24.66
C THR A 67 -7.56 17.67 23.32
N THR A 68 -7.32 18.97 23.34
CA THR A 68 -7.10 19.78 22.14
C THR A 68 -5.74 20.46 22.25
N VAL A 69 -4.89 20.25 21.26
CA VAL A 69 -3.60 20.94 21.12
C VAL A 69 -3.74 21.93 19.96
N THR A 70 -3.66 23.21 20.26
CA THR A 70 -3.61 24.26 19.24
C THR A 70 -2.17 24.60 18.93
N GLY A 71 -1.78 24.53 17.65
CA GLY A 71 -0.41 24.76 17.20
C GLY A 71 0.30 23.45 16.82
N ALA A 72 1.63 23.51 16.70
CA ALA A 72 2.42 22.34 16.34
C ALA A 72 2.48 21.33 17.51
N PHE A 73 2.16 20.08 17.22
CA PHE A 73 2.38 18.95 18.13
C PHE A 73 3.57 18.14 17.65
N HIS A 74 4.54 17.90 18.52
CA HIS A 74 5.73 17.11 18.21
C HIS A 74 5.85 15.94 19.20
N LEU A 75 5.65 14.73 18.70
CA LEU A 75 5.83 13.49 19.47
C LEU A 75 7.20 12.89 19.12
N ALA A 76 8.12 12.90 20.08
CA ALA A 76 9.41 12.23 19.98
C ALA A 76 9.43 11.01 20.90
N ALA A 77 8.78 9.93 20.47
CA ALA A 77 8.84 8.66 21.19
C ALA A 77 10.21 7.99 20.95
N THR A 78 10.85 7.54 22.03
CA THR A 78 12.10 6.74 21.95
C THR A 78 11.82 5.25 21.74
N SER A 79 10.56 4.85 21.84
CA SER A 79 10.04 3.49 21.67
C SER A 79 8.76 3.53 20.84
N ASP A 80 7.94 2.49 20.95
CA ASP A 80 6.65 2.40 20.26
C ASP A 80 5.65 3.42 20.81
N TRP A 81 4.75 3.87 19.93
CA TRP A 81 3.52 4.56 20.26
C TRP A 81 2.35 3.80 19.65
N SER A 82 1.21 3.79 20.30
CA SER A 82 -0.02 3.16 19.81
C SER A 82 -1.20 4.12 19.92
N ILE A 83 -2.17 3.95 19.02
CA ILE A 83 -3.48 4.56 19.09
C ILE A 83 -4.48 3.42 18.97
N ASP A 84 -5.29 3.25 20.01
CA ASP A 84 -6.35 2.24 20.05
C ASP A 84 -7.69 2.93 19.82
N GLY A 85 -8.32 2.65 18.67
CA GLY A 85 -9.60 3.23 18.27
C GLY A 85 -9.57 3.87 16.88
N ASP A 86 -10.69 4.47 16.50
CA ASP A 86 -10.84 5.14 15.21
C ASP A 86 -10.14 6.50 15.21
N GLY A 87 -9.44 6.82 14.13
CA GLY A 87 -8.75 8.08 13.94
C GLY A 87 -9.07 8.71 12.58
N ASN A 88 -9.03 10.03 12.51
CA ASN A 88 -9.14 10.78 11.25
C ASN A 88 -8.00 11.80 11.17
N ILE A 89 -7.31 11.81 10.03
CA ILE A 89 -6.27 12.79 9.73
C ILE A 89 -6.70 13.55 8.47
N ALA A 90 -6.99 14.84 8.62
CA ALA A 90 -7.49 15.68 7.52
C ALA A 90 -6.37 16.35 6.70
N GLY A 91 -5.11 16.25 7.15
CA GLY A 91 -3.96 16.84 6.48
C GLY A 91 -3.09 15.81 5.76
N ASP A 92 -2.05 16.29 5.10
CA ASP A 92 -1.06 15.44 4.43
C ASP A 92 -0.28 14.62 5.46
N VAL A 93 -0.07 13.34 5.13
CA VAL A 93 0.70 12.41 5.96
C VAL A 93 1.89 11.93 5.13
N THR A 94 3.10 12.19 5.62
CA THR A 94 4.33 11.61 5.07
C THR A 94 4.80 10.51 6.00
N ILE A 95 4.94 9.29 5.46
CA ILE A 95 5.54 8.16 6.16
C ILE A 95 6.88 7.86 5.48
N THR A 96 7.98 7.99 6.22
CA THR A 96 9.33 7.70 5.72
C THR A 96 9.74 6.24 5.94
N GLY A 97 9.07 5.54 6.85
CA GLY A 97 9.24 4.12 7.11
C GLY A 97 8.24 3.24 6.35
N ASN A 98 8.19 1.95 6.72
CA ASN A 98 7.22 1.02 6.15
C ASN A 98 5.81 1.29 6.71
N PHE A 99 4.81 1.27 5.83
CA PHE A 99 3.39 1.30 6.20
C PHE A 99 2.77 -0.07 5.94
N ASN A 100 2.35 -0.74 7.02
CA ASN A 100 1.71 -2.06 6.96
C ASN A 100 0.25 -1.94 7.40
N VAL A 101 -0.65 -2.49 6.60
CA VAL A 101 -2.08 -2.59 6.92
C VAL A 101 -2.41 -4.05 7.17
N SER A 102 -2.80 -4.39 8.40
CA SER A 102 -3.13 -5.75 8.83
C SER A 102 -4.62 -5.87 9.20
N GLY A 103 -5.10 -7.08 9.51
CA GLY A 103 -6.43 -7.28 10.11
C GLY A 103 -7.64 -7.03 9.18
N GLY A 104 -7.45 -7.06 7.86
CA GLY A 104 -8.54 -6.84 6.90
C GLY A 104 -8.70 -5.37 6.45
N GLY A 105 -7.70 -4.53 6.70
CA GLY A 105 -7.77 -3.12 6.35
C GLY A 105 -7.95 -2.85 4.85
N LYS A 106 -8.47 -1.66 4.57
CA LYS A 106 -8.81 -1.16 3.23
C LYS A 106 -8.05 0.13 2.97
N ILE A 107 -7.41 0.22 1.81
CA ILE A 107 -6.75 1.46 1.35
C ILE A 107 -7.52 1.96 0.12
N THR A 108 -7.98 3.20 0.15
CA THR A 108 -8.58 3.86 -1.02
C THR A 108 -7.73 5.07 -1.39
N ALA A 109 -7.14 5.05 -2.56
CA ALA A 109 -6.28 6.10 -3.08
C ALA A 109 -6.78 6.51 -4.49
N GLY A 110 -7.53 7.61 -4.55
CA GLY A 110 -8.20 8.03 -5.78
C GLY A 110 -9.16 6.96 -6.28
N ASN A 111 -8.90 6.42 -7.48
CA ASN A 111 -9.69 5.35 -8.09
C ASN A 111 -9.16 3.93 -7.77
N VAL A 112 -8.10 3.81 -6.99
CA VAL A 112 -7.55 2.52 -6.58
C VAL A 112 -8.07 2.14 -5.20
N THR A 113 -8.59 0.93 -5.08
CA THR A 113 -9.01 0.34 -3.81
C THR A 113 -8.28 -0.98 -3.59
N ILE A 114 -7.61 -1.10 -2.45
CA ILE A 114 -6.95 -2.33 -1.99
C ILE A 114 -7.74 -2.85 -0.80
N GLU A 115 -8.21 -4.08 -0.91
CA GLU A 115 -8.98 -4.84 0.08
C GLU A 115 -8.35 -6.24 0.21
N PRO A 116 -8.70 -7.02 1.24
CA PRO A 116 -8.22 -8.39 1.36
C PRO A 116 -8.48 -9.21 0.09
N ASN A 117 -7.42 -9.79 -0.48
CA ASN A 117 -7.43 -10.59 -1.71
C ASN A 117 -7.92 -9.87 -2.99
N LYS A 118 -8.07 -8.54 -2.95
CA LYS A 118 -8.65 -7.78 -4.06
C LYS A 118 -8.01 -6.41 -4.24
N ILE A 119 -7.62 -6.11 -5.48
CA ILE A 119 -7.22 -4.77 -5.89
C ILE A 119 -8.16 -4.34 -7.02
N THR A 120 -8.78 -3.18 -6.88
CA THR A 120 -9.67 -2.60 -7.89
C THR A 120 -9.11 -1.27 -8.36
N VAL A 121 -9.08 -1.07 -9.68
CA VAL A 121 -8.86 0.24 -10.30
C VAL A 121 -10.17 0.61 -10.99
N ALA A 122 -10.91 1.53 -10.38
CA ALA A 122 -12.20 2.01 -10.86
C ALA A 122 -12.04 3.13 -11.90
N GLY A 123 -13.11 3.44 -12.63
CA GLY A 123 -13.12 4.54 -13.61
C GLY A 123 -12.40 4.23 -14.93
N GLY A 124 -12.45 5.19 -15.85
CA GLY A 124 -11.98 5.03 -17.23
C GLY A 124 -12.92 4.17 -18.09
N SER A 125 -12.50 3.90 -19.33
CA SER A 125 -13.25 3.07 -20.28
C SER A 125 -13.18 1.57 -20.00
N SER A 126 -12.28 1.13 -19.12
CA SER A 126 -12.12 -0.26 -18.74
C SER A 126 -11.56 -0.38 -17.31
N PRO A 127 -12.43 -0.38 -16.28
CA PRO A 127 -12.05 -0.71 -14.91
C PRO A 127 -11.30 -2.05 -14.85
N ALA A 128 -10.44 -2.23 -13.85
CA ALA A 128 -9.70 -3.49 -13.67
C ALA A 128 -9.83 -4.01 -12.25
N THR A 129 -9.80 -5.32 -12.08
CA THR A 129 -9.82 -5.98 -10.79
C THR A 129 -8.85 -7.14 -10.79
N LEU A 130 -7.89 -7.14 -9.86
CA LEU A 130 -7.10 -8.31 -9.52
C LEU A 130 -7.73 -8.96 -8.30
N GLN A 131 -8.22 -10.18 -8.45
CA GLN A 131 -8.83 -10.94 -7.37
C GLN A 131 -8.53 -12.43 -7.56
N ASP A 132 -8.13 -13.12 -6.48
CA ASP A 132 -7.87 -14.57 -6.50
C ASP A 132 -6.90 -15.01 -7.62
N GLY A 133 -5.88 -14.18 -7.92
CA GLY A 133 -4.90 -14.44 -8.98
C GLY A 133 -5.37 -14.16 -10.41
N LYS A 134 -6.61 -13.68 -10.59
CA LYS A 134 -7.18 -13.29 -11.87
C LYS A 134 -7.24 -11.77 -12.02
N LEU A 135 -6.64 -11.24 -13.07
CA LEU A 135 -6.80 -9.86 -13.51
C LEU A 135 -7.95 -9.79 -14.52
N SER A 136 -9.07 -9.16 -14.15
CA SER A 136 -10.23 -8.95 -15.02
C SER A 136 -10.37 -7.48 -15.41
N PHE A 137 -10.89 -7.23 -16.61
CA PHE A 137 -11.14 -5.91 -17.17
C PHE A 137 -12.64 -5.71 -17.40
N GLY A 138 -13.12 -4.48 -17.28
CA GLY A 138 -14.55 -4.13 -17.42
C GLY A 138 -15.13 -4.40 -18.80
N THR A 139 -14.28 -4.56 -19.81
CA THR A 139 -14.66 -4.99 -21.17
C THR A 139 -14.90 -6.51 -21.29
N GLY A 140 -14.78 -7.25 -20.20
CA GLY A 140 -14.94 -8.72 -20.15
C GLY A 140 -13.66 -9.49 -20.44
N GLY A 141 -12.54 -8.81 -20.70
CA GLY A 141 -11.23 -9.44 -20.83
C GLY A 141 -10.68 -9.92 -19.48
N ALA A 142 -9.85 -10.94 -19.48
CA ALA A 142 -9.15 -11.39 -18.27
C ALA A 142 -7.80 -12.06 -18.56
N VAL A 143 -6.94 -12.07 -17.55
CA VAL A 143 -5.69 -12.83 -17.48
C VAL A 143 -5.69 -13.63 -16.18
N GLU A 144 -5.49 -14.94 -16.28
CA GLU A 144 -5.47 -15.85 -15.13
C GLU A 144 -4.42 -16.95 -15.34
N ALA A 145 -4.03 -17.61 -14.24
CA ALA A 145 -3.23 -18.82 -14.35
C ALA A 145 -4.05 -19.93 -15.02
N ASP A 146 -3.48 -20.58 -16.03
CA ASP A 146 -4.06 -21.76 -16.64
C ASP A 146 -3.53 -23.00 -15.94
N THR A 147 -4.32 -23.51 -15.00
CA THR A 147 -3.97 -24.70 -14.22
C THR A 147 -4.07 -25.99 -15.04
N SER A 148 -4.71 -25.96 -16.22
CA SER A 148 -4.86 -27.15 -17.08
C SER A 148 -3.61 -27.42 -17.92
N VAL A 149 -2.92 -26.38 -18.39
CA VAL A 149 -1.69 -26.49 -19.21
C VAL A 149 -0.42 -26.03 -18.49
N GLY A 150 -0.54 -25.56 -17.24
CA GLY A 150 0.58 -25.13 -16.40
C GLY A 150 1.20 -23.84 -16.90
N GLY A 151 0.41 -22.77 -17.00
CA GLY A 151 0.89 -21.48 -17.50
C GLY A 151 -0.10 -20.32 -17.30
N ALA A 152 -0.25 -19.46 -18.31
CA ALA A 152 -1.14 -18.31 -18.28
C ALA A 152 -2.17 -18.38 -19.41
N ARG A 153 -3.37 -17.89 -19.12
CA ARG A 153 -4.49 -17.77 -20.06
C ARG A 153 -4.99 -16.34 -20.09
N MET A 154 -5.10 -15.79 -21.28
CA MET A 154 -5.74 -14.51 -21.55
C MET A 154 -7.03 -14.76 -22.34
N VAL A 155 -8.13 -14.13 -21.94
CA VAL A 155 -9.44 -14.26 -22.59
C VAL A 155 -9.98 -12.88 -22.91
N ALA A 156 -10.57 -12.72 -24.10
CA ALA A 156 -11.35 -11.55 -24.47
C ALA A 156 -12.48 -11.98 -25.41
N GLY A 157 -13.69 -12.15 -24.87
CA GLY A 157 -14.81 -12.74 -25.63
C GLY A 157 -14.52 -14.18 -26.06
N ASP A 158 -14.56 -14.43 -27.37
CA ASP A 158 -14.24 -15.74 -27.97
C ASP A 158 -12.75 -15.94 -28.30
N ALA A 159 -11.94 -14.89 -28.10
CA ALA A 159 -10.49 -14.95 -28.27
C ALA A 159 -9.82 -15.46 -26.98
N VAL A 160 -8.90 -16.41 -27.14
CA VAL A 160 -8.12 -16.98 -26.05
C VAL A 160 -6.67 -17.09 -26.48
N VAL A 161 -5.75 -16.66 -25.62
CA VAL A 161 -4.32 -16.92 -25.75
C VAL A 161 -3.89 -17.73 -24.54
N ASN A 162 -3.33 -18.91 -24.77
CA ASN A 162 -2.76 -19.74 -23.72
C ASN A 162 -1.26 -19.84 -23.94
N VAL A 163 -0.49 -19.71 -22.85
CA VAL A 163 0.96 -19.88 -22.84
C VAL A 163 1.29 -20.85 -21.72
N GLY A 164 1.89 -21.99 -22.04
CA GLY A 164 2.27 -23.03 -21.08
C GLY A 164 3.04 -24.15 -21.78
N SER A 165 2.74 -25.40 -21.44
CA SER A 165 3.28 -26.59 -22.14
C SER A 165 3.00 -26.60 -23.64
N THR A 166 1.91 -25.95 -24.05
CA THR A 166 1.63 -25.57 -25.44
C THR A 166 1.30 -24.08 -25.47
N ALA A 167 1.71 -23.41 -26.55
CA ALA A 167 1.31 -22.03 -26.80
C ALA A 167 0.20 -22.04 -27.85
N SER A 168 -0.92 -21.38 -27.59
CA SER A 168 -2.00 -21.30 -28.56
C SER A 168 -2.66 -19.93 -28.61
N VAL A 169 -3.12 -19.58 -29.79
CA VAL A 169 -3.99 -18.43 -30.04
C VAL A 169 -5.24 -18.96 -30.70
N ARG A 170 -6.40 -18.69 -30.11
CA ARG A 170 -7.71 -19.10 -30.62
C ARG A 170 -8.62 -17.90 -30.76
N LYS A 171 -9.46 -17.90 -31.79
CA LYS A 171 -10.61 -16.99 -31.94
C LYS A 171 -11.78 -17.79 -32.51
N GLY A 172 -12.81 -18.01 -31.69
CA GLY A 172 -13.91 -18.92 -32.04
C GLY A 172 -13.37 -20.32 -32.35
N ASN A 173 -13.62 -20.82 -33.57
CA ASN A 173 -13.20 -22.15 -34.03
C ASN A 173 -11.83 -22.17 -34.72
N ALA A 174 -11.20 -21.01 -34.96
CA ALA A 174 -9.88 -20.93 -35.56
C ALA A 174 -8.80 -20.92 -34.48
N SER A 175 -7.72 -21.66 -34.67
CA SER A 175 -6.60 -21.72 -33.73
C SER A 175 -5.26 -21.95 -34.40
N VAL A 176 -4.21 -21.40 -33.78
CA VAL A 176 -2.82 -21.80 -34.02
C VAL A 176 -2.28 -22.36 -32.72
N VAL A 177 -1.72 -23.56 -32.76
CA VAL A 177 -1.16 -24.25 -31.60
C VAL A 177 0.28 -24.63 -31.91
N ALA A 178 1.22 -24.11 -31.13
CA ALA A 178 2.62 -24.51 -31.15
C ALA A 178 2.87 -25.51 -30.01
N GLY A 179 3.33 -26.70 -30.37
CA GLY A 179 3.65 -27.79 -29.46
C GLY A 179 5.01 -28.41 -29.77
N PRO A 180 5.40 -29.46 -29.02
CA PRO A 180 6.72 -30.09 -29.16
C PRO A 180 6.96 -30.74 -30.53
N LEU A 181 5.90 -31.03 -31.29
CA LEU A 181 5.97 -31.66 -32.61
C LEU A 181 5.85 -30.66 -33.78
N GLY A 182 5.64 -29.37 -33.50
CA GLY A 182 5.49 -28.34 -34.53
C GLY A 182 4.35 -27.37 -34.28
N VAL A 183 3.81 -26.80 -35.36
CA VAL A 183 2.71 -25.82 -35.34
C VAL A 183 1.51 -26.38 -36.08
N ASP A 184 0.41 -26.56 -35.36
CA ASP A 184 -0.89 -26.92 -35.91
C ASP A 184 -1.71 -25.66 -36.18
N ILE A 185 -2.21 -25.52 -37.39
CA ILE A 185 -3.08 -24.41 -37.79
C ILE A 185 -4.45 -24.99 -38.14
N ASN A 186 -5.45 -24.68 -37.32
CA ASN A 186 -6.84 -25.00 -37.60
C ASN A 186 -7.56 -23.72 -38.03
N ALA A 187 -7.91 -23.65 -39.31
CA ALA A 187 -8.69 -22.55 -39.85
C ALA A 187 -10.13 -23.02 -40.05
N ALA A 188 -11.07 -22.52 -39.24
CA ALA A 188 -12.50 -22.82 -39.37
C ALA A 188 -13.07 -22.44 -40.75
N ALA A 189 -12.39 -21.57 -41.48
CA ALA A 189 -12.58 -21.32 -42.91
C ALA A 189 -11.26 -21.63 -43.67
N LEU A 190 -11.39 -22.33 -44.80
CA LEU A 190 -10.42 -23.12 -45.58
C LEU A 190 -9.10 -22.45 -46.07
N ARG A 191 -8.68 -21.30 -45.56
CA ARG A 191 -7.55 -20.56 -46.15
C ARG A 191 -6.40 -20.32 -45.18
N LEU A 192 -5.31 -21.05 -45.39
CA LEU A 192 -3.98 -20.66 -44.96
C LEU A 192 -3.37 -19.75 -46.05
N LEU A 193 -3.25 -18.45 -45.78
CA LEU A 193 -2.56 -17.51 -46.67
C LEU A 193 -1.12 -17.32 -46.21
N ILE A 194 -0.16 -17.73 -47.02
CA ILE A 194 1.27 -17.45 -46.80
C ILE A 194 1.71 -16.46 -47.87
N ASN A 195 1.91 -15.20 -47.48
CA ASN A 195 2.25 -14.11 -48.40
C ASN A 195 3.77 -13.90 -48.54
N ALA A 196 4.52 -15.00 -48.53
CA ALA A 196 5.98 -15.04 -48.64
C ALA A 196 6.43 -16.43 -49.14
N PRO A 197 7.65 -16.56 -49.70
CA PRO A 197 8.21 -17.86 -50.04
C PRO A 197 8.23 -18.80 -48.82
N VAL A 198 7.77 -20.04 -49.02
CA VAL A 198 7.90 -21.11 -48.03
C VAL A 198 9.18 -21.87 -48.29
N THR A 199 10.16 -21.75 -47.38
CA THR A 199 11.39 -22.54 -47.44
C THR A 199 11.17 -23.88 -46.77
N LEU A 200 11.35 -24.97 -47.51
CA LEU A 200 11.27 -26.33 -47.00
C LEU A 200 12.64 -27.00 -47.13
N SER A 201 13.13 -27.62 -46.06
CA SER A 201 14.35 -28.42 -46.11
C SER A 201 14.08 -29.72 -46.86
N ALA A 202 14.65 -29.87 -48.06
CA ALA A 202 14.40 -31.02 -48.93
C ALA A 202 14.66 -32.38 -48.26
N GLY A 203 15.58 -32.45 -47.29
CA GLY A 203 15.86 -33.65 -46.49
C GLY A 203 14.74 -34.03 -45.50
N LEU A 204 13.83 -33.11 -45.18
CA LEU A 204 12.68 -33.37 -44.29
C LEU A 204 11.40 -33.71 -45.06
N ILE A 205 11.40 -33.55 -46.39
CA ILE A 205 10.25 -33.91 -47.23
C ILE A 205 10.30 -35.43 -47.48
N PRO A 206 9.30 -36.21 -47.04
CA PRO A 206 9.32 -37.66 -47.19
C PRO A 206 9.38 -38.09 -48.66
N THR A 207 10.16 -39.13 -48.94
CA THR A 207 10.27 -39.67 -50.30
C THR A 207 9.16 -40.65 -50.64
N VAL A 208 8.93 -40.85 -51.94
CA VAL A 208 8.03 -41.85 -52.50
C VAL A 208 8.65 -42.45 -53.76
N SER A 209 8.65 -43.79 -53.84
CA SER A 209 9.18 -44.54 -54.96
C SER A 209 8.09 -44.94 -55.95
N GLY A 210 8.48 -45.38 -57.15
CA GLY A 210 7.55 -45.95 -58.14
C GLY A 210 6.61 -44.93 -58.81
N THR A 211 6.94 -43.63 -58.77
CA THR A 211 6.11 -42.56 -59.36
C THR A 211 6.32 -42.36 -60.85
N GLY A 212 7.39 -42.92 -61.42
CA GLY A 212 7.79 -42.69 -62.83
C GLY A 212 8.38 -41.31 -63.11
N LEU A 213 8.59 -40.48 -62.07
CA LEU A 213 9.18 -39.15 -62.17
C LEU A 213 10.68 -39.18 -61.86
N PRO A 214 11.49 -38.24 -62.40
CA PRO A 214 12.90 -38.09 -62.04
C PRO A 214 13.09 -37.91 -60.53
N PRO A 215 14.25 -38.27 -59.94
CA PRO A 215 14.53 -38.05 -58.52
C PRO A 215 14.44 -36.58 -58.13
N ASN A 216 14.05 -36.32 -56.88
CA ASN A 216 13.94 -35.00 -56.28
C ASN A 216 12.80 -34.07 -56.79
N VAL A 217 11.86 -34.60 -57.57
CA VAL A 217 10.67 -33.84 -57.99
C VAL A 217 9.70 -33.72 -56.81
N LEU A 218 9.24 -32.49 -56.54
CA LEU A 218 8.19 -32.22 -55.57
C LEU A 218 6.82 -32.54 -56.15
N MET A 219 6.00 -33.24 -55.39
CA MET A 219 4.64 -33.60 -55.78
C MET A 219 3.68 -33.53 -54.59
N ILE A 220 2.43 -33.21 -54.86
CA ILE A 220 1.33 -33.30 -53.88
C ILE A 220 0.58 -34.60 -54.18
N THR A 221 0.47 -35.49 -53.19
CA THR A 221 -0.26 -36.75 -53.35
C THR A 221 -1.77 -36.52 -53.37
N SER A 222 -2.54 -37.54 -53.74
CA SER A 222 -4.01 -37.51 -53.64
C SER A 222 -4.52 -37.26 -52.21
N GLY A 223 -3.70 -37.54 -51.19
CA GLY A 223 -3.99 -37.20 -49.79
C GLY A 223 -3.61 -35.77 -49.39
N GLY A 224 -3.19 -34.92 -50.33
CA GLY A 224 -2.77 -33.54 -50.07
C GLY A 224 -1.39 -33.41 -49.43
N ALA A 225 -0.63 -34.51 -49.30
CA ALA A 225 0.68 -34.49 -48.68
C ALA A 225 1.76 -34.09 -49.70
N LEU A 226 2.64 -33.16 -49.33
CA LEU A 226 3.84 -32.87 -50.10
C LEU A 226 4.86 -34.02 -49.95
N ARG A 227 5.37 -34.53 -51.07
CA ARG A 227 6.35 -35.59 -51.16
C ARG A 227 7.44 -35.24 -52.17
N ARG A 228 8.55 -35.96 -52.09
CA ARG A 228 9.63 -35.91 -53.06
C ARG A 228 9.85 -37.29 -53.69
N THR A 229 10.15 -37.34 -54.97
CA THR A 229 10.46 -38.63 -55.62
C THR A 229 11.83 -39.13 -55.16
N ALA A 230 11.89 -40.42 -54.83
CA ALA A 230 13.12 -41.10 -54.41
C ALA A 230 14.16 -41.11 -55.53
#